data_AF-A0A1W9N414-F1
#
_entry.id   AF-A0A1W9N414-F1
#
_cell.length_a   1.000
_cell.length_b   1.000
_cell.length_c   1.000
_cell.angle_alpha   90.00
_cell.angle_beta   90.00
_cell.angle_gamma   90.00
#
_symmetry.space_group_name_H-M   'P 1'
#
loop_
_entity.id
_entity.type
_entity.pdbx_description
1 polymer ?
#
loop_
_entity_poly.entity_id
_entity_poly.type
_entity_poly.pdbx_seq_one_letter_code
_entity_poly.pdbx_strand_id
1 'polypeptide(L)'
;MEVGKETSAKHEEKIEANIISRIFPTIETLRPILNSPRQKECLDTIESALAEILSEFSRKLSSPRFNLTPTELQIAGLIREGKSSKQIAAQIGVSENTFNFHRQNLRKKLGLSHLKTNLKIFLQSME
;
A
#
# COMPACT_ATOMS: atom_id res chain seq x y z
N MET A 1 34.86 2.93 10.87
CA MET A 1 33.77 3.62 11.59
C MET A 1 32.54 3.58 10.70
N GLU A 2 31.64 2.60 10.88
CA GLU A 2 30.41 2.43 10.06
C GLU A 2 29.18 2.09 10.92
N VAL A 3 29.12 2.57 12.17
CA VAL A 3 28.05 2.21 13.12
C VAL A 3 26.85 3.19 13.08
N GLY A 4 26.92 4.26 12.27
CA GLY A 4 25.96 5.37 12.31
C GLY A 4 24.72 5.29 11.41
N LYS A 5 24.74 4.50 10.32
CA LYS A 5 23.62 4.47 9.35
C LYS A 5 22.57 3.39 9.66
N GLU A 6 22.97 2.30 10.31
CA GLU A 6 22.11 1.13 10.50
C GLU A 6 21.06 1.31 11.62
N THR A 7 21.30 2.22 12.55
CA THR A 7 20.36 2.52 13.65
C THR A 7 19.18 3.37 13.17
N SER A 8 19.40 4.38 12.34
CA SER A 8 18.31 5.25 11.84
C SER A 8 17.31 4.48 10.97
N ALA A 9 17.82 3.63 10.07
CA ALA A 9 16.98 2.80 9.19
C ALA A 9 16.08 1.83 9.99
N LYS A 10 16.61 1.23 11.08
CA LYS A 10 15.83 0.35 11.99
C LYS A 10 14.75 1.12 12.77
N HIS A 11 15.00 2.38 13.14
CA HIS A 11 14.01 3.21 13.82
C HIS A 11 12.91 3.66 12.85
N GLU A 12 13.26 4.04 11.63
CA GLU A 12 12.32 4.42 10.57
C GLU A 12 11.39 3.25 10.19
N GLU A 13 11.95 2.03 10.06
CA GLU A 13 11.17 0.81 9.79
C GLU A 13 10.21 0.47 10.94
N LYS A 14 10.64 0.68 12.19
CA LYS A 14 9.80 0.48 13.37
C LYS A 14 8.68 1.52 13.45
N ILE A 15 8.93 2.75 13.03
CA ILE A 15 7.93 3.82 12.95
C ILE A 15 6.89 3.48 11.88
N GLU A 16 7.33 3.10 10.68
CA GLU A 16 6.44 2.67 9.59
C GLU A 16 5.56 1.48 10.00
N ALA A 17 6.17 0.43 10.57
CA ALA A 17 5.43 -0.74 11.05
C ALA A 17 4.42 -0.37 12.15
N ASN A 18 4.76 0.54 13.06
CA ASN A 18 3.84 1.01 14.10
C ASN A 18 2.69 1.84 13.53
N ILE A 19 2.94 2.70 12.54
CA ILE A 19 1.90 3.50 11.88
C ILE A 19 0.94 2.58 11.11
N ILE A 20 1.48 1.65 10.32
CA ILE A 20 0.69 0.70 9.54
C ILE A 20 -0.15 -0.22 10.43
N SER A 21 0.45 -0.78 11.49
CA SER A 21 -0.23 -1.77 12.34
C SER A 21 -1.13 -1.17 13.42
N ARG A 22 -1.01 0.12 13.74
CA ARG A 22 -1.77 0.74 14.84
C ARG A 22 -2.67 1.88 14.37
N ILE A 23 -2.18 2.79 13.53
CA ILE A 23 -2.92 4.01 13.18
C ILE A 23 -3.97 3.72 12.10
N PHE A 24 -3.62 2.99 11.03
CA PHE A 24 -4.58 2.63 9.99
C PHE A 24 -5.79 1.81 10.53
N PRO A 25 -5.60 0.77 11.36
CA PRO A 25 -6.74 0.05 11.95
C PRO A 25 -7.64 0.96 12.78
N THR A 26 -7.10 1.93 13.50
CA THR A 26 -7.91 2.89 14.27
C THR A 26 -8.72 3.80 13.35
N ILE A 27 -8.13 4.32 12.27
CA ILE A 27 -8.83 5.11 11.23
C ILE A 27 -9.97 4.30 10.62
N GLU A 28 -9.73 3.01 10.33
CA GLU A 28 -10.73 2.08 9.80
C GLU A 28 -11.90 1.85 10.77
N THR A 29 -11.63 1.69 12.07
CA THR A 29 -12.71 1.56 13.07
C THR A 29 -13.52 2.83 13.23
N LEU A 30 -12.91 4.00 12.97
CA LEU A 30 -13.57 5.30 13.05
C LEU A 30 -14.46 5.58 11.85
N ARG A 31 -14.04 5.18 10.65
CA ARG A 31 -14.74 5.48 9.39
C ARG A 31 -16.23 5.12 9.34
N PRO A 32 -16.70 3.95 9.84
CA PRO A 32 -18.13 3.63 9.87
C PRO A 32 -18.91 4.41 10.94
N ILE A 33 -18.23 5.00 11.93
CA ILE A 33 -18.83 5.78 13.02
C ILE A 33 -19.07 7.23 12.58
N LEU A 34 -18.32 7.72 11.59
CA LEU A 34 -18.45 9.09 11.07
C LEU A 34 -19.69 9.23 10.18
N ASN A 35 -20.64 10.05 10.63
CA ASN A 35 -21.92 10.27 9.95
C ASN A 35 -21.99 11.60 9.19
N SER A 36 -21.10 12.55 9.48
CA SER A 36 -21.09 13.85 8.81
C SER A 36 -20.12 13.88 7.61
N PRO A 37 -20.50 14.49 6.48
CA PRO A 37 -19.60 14.72 5.35
C PRO A 37 -18.31 15.44 5.73
N ARG A 38 -18.38 16.47 6.59
CA ARG A 38 -17.20 17.22 7.08
C ARG A 38 -16.24 16.34 7.90
N GLN A 39 -16.76 15.38 8.65
CA GLN A 39 -15.92 14.46 9.43
C GLN A 39 -15.17 13.50 8.50
N LYS A 40 -15.82 13.02 7.45
CA LYS A 40 -15.20 12.15 6.45
C LYS A 40 -14.13 12.89 5.66
N GLU A 41 -14.39 14.14 5.27
CA GLU A 41 -13.41 15.01 4.61
C GLU A 41 -12.18 15.30 5.49
N CYS A 42 -12.39 15.53 6.79
CA CYS A 42 -11.30 15.64 7.76
C CYS A 42 -10.49 14.35 7.87
N LEU A 43 -11.17 13.19 7.89
CA LEU A 43 -10.51 11.89 7.92
C LEU A 43 -9.68 11.63 6.65
N ASP A 44 -10.23 11.97 5.47
CA ASP A 44 -9.53 11.85 4.19
C ASP A 44 -8.29 12.76 4.14
N THR A 45 -8.35 13.96 4.76
CA THR A 45 -7.20 14.86 4.89
C THR A 45 -6.11 14.27 5.79
N ILE A 46 -6.50 13.66 6.91
CA ILE A 46 -5.58 12.98 7.84
C ILE A 46 -4.92 11.77 7.15
N GLU A 47 -5.71 10.96 6.45
CA GLU A 47 -5.22 9.82 5.69
C GLU A 47 -4.20 10.26 4.62
N SER A 48 -4.47 11.36 3.94
CA SER A 48 -3.57 11.91 2.92
C SER A 48 -2.25 12.40 3.52
N ALA A 49 -2.30 13.15 4.63
CA ALA A 49 -1.09 13.61 5.33
C ALA A 49 -0.24 12.44 5.85
N LEU A 50 -0.87 11.38 6.38
CA LEU A 50 -0.16 10.18 6.82
C LEU A 50 0.47 9.43 5.66
N ALA A 51 -0.20 9.35 4.51
CA ALA A 51 0.35 8.73 3.31
C ALA A 51 1.57 9.50 2.79
N GLU A 52 1.55 10.83 2.83
CA GLU A 52 2.71 11.66 2.47
C GLU A 52 3.90 11.40 3.40
N ILE A 53 3.68 11.38 4.71
CA ILE A 53 4.71 11.09 5.71
C ILE A 53 5.32 9.69 5.46
N LEU A 54 4.49 8.68 5.21
CA LEU A 54 4.95 7.32 4.90
C LEU A 54 5.71 7.26 3.57
N SER A 55 5.33 8.06 2.58
CA SER A 55 6.04 8.15 1.31
C SER A 55 7.47 8.64 1.49
N GLU A 56 7.70 9.62 2.38
CA GLU A 56 9.03 10.15 2.70
C GLU A 56 9.93 9.11 3.38
N PHE A 57 9.35 8.22 4.19
CA PHE A 57 10.06 7.09 4.79
C PHE A 57 10.33 5.97 3.76
N SER A 58 9.37 5.66 2.89
CA SER A 58 9.50 4.59 1.88
C SER A 58 10.55 4.90 0.80
N ARG A 59 10.68 6.18 0.39
CA ARG A 59 11.67 6.64 -0.61
C ARG A 59 13.13 6.41 -0.17
N LYS A 60 13.37 6.31 1.14
CA LYS A 60 14.70 6.00 1.72
C LYS A 60 14.99 4.50 1.82
N LEU A 61 13.99 3.64 1.62
CA LEU A 61 14.01 2.26 2.09
C LEU A 61 13.56 1.26 1.03
N SER A 62 13.93 1.49 -0.24
CA SER A 62 13.71 0.60 -1.39
C SER A 62 14.32 -0.80 -1.17
N SER A 63 13.65 -1.64 -0.39
CA SER A 63 13.95 -3.05 -0.14
C SER A 63 12.74 -3.74 0.52
N PRO A 64 12.71 -5.08 0.60
CA PRO A 64 11.58 -5.95 0.19
C PRO A 64 10.44 -6.06 1.22
N ARG A 65 9.78 -4.96 1.58
CA ARG A 65 8.90 -4.87 2.77
C ARG A 65 7.54 -5.58 2.72
N PHE A 66 7.04 -5.95 1.54
CA PHE A 66 5.66 -6.43 1.41
C PHE A 66 5.49 -7.94 1.32
N ASN A 67 6.56 -8.75 1.42
CA ASN A 67 6.53 -10.22 1.26
C ASN A 67 5.59 -10.67 0.13
N LEU A 68 5.70 -9.97 -1.02
CA LEU A 68 4.94 -10.30 -2.21
C LEU A 68 5.46 -11.61 -2.77
N THR A 69 4.54 -12.49 -3.16
CA THR A 69 4.90 -13.66 -3.96
C THR A 69 5.40 -13.22 -5.33
N PRO A 70 6.18 -14.05 -6.04
CA PRO A 70 6.63 -13.72 -7.40
C PRO A 70 5.47 -13.33 -8.33
N THR A 71 4.32 -13.99 -8.20
CA THR A 71 3.10 -13.70 -8.96
C THR A 71 2.50 -12.33 -8.60
N GLU A 72 2.48 -11.97 -7.31
CA GLU A 72 1.99 -10.66 -6.86
C GLU A 72 2.92 -9.52 -7.27
N LEU A 73 4.24 -9.75 -7.28
CA LEU A 73 5.23 -8.79 -7.78
C LEU A 73 5.07 -8.56 -9.28
N GLN A 74 4.88 -9.63 -10.05
CA GLN A 74 4.60 -9.56 -11.48
C GLN A 74 3.29 -8.79 -11.76
N ILE A 75 2.22 -9.09 -11.02
CA ILE A 75 0.94 -8.37 -11.14
C ILE A 75 1.11 -6.89 -10.80
N ALA A 76 1.83 -6.56 -9.73
CA ALA A 76 2.09 -5.17 -9.35
C ALA A 76 2.79 -4.39 -10.47
N GLY A 77 3.82 -4.98 -11.10
CA GLY A 77 4.51 -4.37 -12.25
C GLY A 77 3.58 -4.11 -13.43
N LEU A 78 2.72 -5.07 -13.78
CA LEU A 78 1.80 -4.93 -14.92
C LEU A 78 0.67 -3.93 -14.65
N ILE A 79 0.18 -3.84 -13.41
CA ILE A 79 -0.80 -2.82 -13.00
C ILE A 79 -0.17 -1.43 -13.10
N ARG A 80 1.11 -1.29 -12.71
CA ARG A 80 1.87 -0.04 -12.79
C ARG A 80 2.04 0.45 -14.24
N GLU A 81 2.30 -0.46 -15.17
CA GLU A 81 2.34 -0.19 -16.62
C GLU A 81 0.99 0.28 -17.18
N GLY A 82 -0.10 0.18 -16.41
CA GLY A 82 -1.42 0.62 -16.82
C GLY A 82 -2.19 -0.39 -17.67
N LYS A 83 -1.77 -1.66 -17.69
CA LYS A 83 -2.50 -2.73 -18.37
C LYS A 83 -3.84 -3.00 -17.69
N SER A 84 -4.85 -3.35 -18.49
CA SER A 84 -6.16 -3.73 -17.98
C SER A 84 -6.14 -5.11 -17.33
N SER A 85 -7.08 -5.38 -16.40
CA SER A 85 -7.23 -6.69 -15.75
C SER A 85 -7.27 -7.86 -16.75
N LYS A 86 -7.95 -7.67 -17.88
CA LYS A 86 -8.05 -8.64 -18.96
C LYS A 86 -6.71 -8.93 -19.65
N GLN A 87 -5.94 -7.88 -19.93
CA GLN A 87 -4.60 -8.01 -20.52
C GLN A 87 -3.64 -8.69 -19.54
N ILE A 88 -3.70 -8.34 -18.26
CA ILE A 88 -2.85 -8.92 -17.24
C ILE A 88 -3.17 -10.40 -17.04
N ALA A 89 -4.46 -10.75 -16.93
CA ALA A 89 -4.92 -12.13 -16.80
C ALA A 89 -4.45 -13.00 -17.98
N ALA A 90 -4.59 -12.49 -19.21
CA ALA A 90 -4.08 -13.16 -20.41
C ALA A 90 -2.55 -13.33 -20.40
N GLN A 91 -1.81 -12.30 -19.96
CA GLN A 91 -0.35 -12.33 -19.95
C GLN A 91 0.23 -13.32 -18.92
N ILE A 92 -0.43 -13.50 -17.78
CA ILE A 92 0.00 -14.45 -16.73
C ILE A 92 -0.66 -15.83 -16.85
N GLY A 93 -1.51 -16.04 -17.86
CA GLY A 93 -2.13 -17.34 -18.15
C GLY A 93 -3.21 -17.77 -17.16
N VAL A 94 -3.93 -16.82 -16.55
CA VAL A 94 -5.00 -17.11 -15.58
C VAL A 94 -6.33 -16.47 -15.97
N SER A 95 -7.43 -16.89 -15.34
CA SER A 95 -8.74 -16.26 -15.53
C SER A 95 -8.78 -14.86 -14.90
N GLU A 96 -9.66 -13.98 -15.38
CA GLU A 96 -9.88 -12.66 -14.75
C GLU A 96 -10.29 -12.77 -13.28
N ASN A 97 -11.04 -13.81 -12.91
CA ASN A 97 -11.41 -14.09 -11.51
C ASN A 97 -10.19 -14.45 -10.65
N THR A 98 -9.30 -15.29 -11.17
CA THR A 98 -8.04 -15.64 -10.51
C THR A 98 -7.13 -14.41 -10.37
N PHE A 99 -7.05 -13.57 -11.41
CA PHE A 99 -6.36 -12.29 -11.32
C PHE A 99 -6.95 -11.39 -10.24
N ASN A 100 -8.28 -11.27 -10.15
CA ASN A 100 -8.95 -10.46 -9.13
C ASN A 100 -8.65 -10.98 -7.71
N PHE A 101 -8.56 -12.29 -7.52
CA PHE A 101 -8.12 -12.89 -6.26
C PHE A 101 -6.67 -12.49 -5.91
N HIS A 102 -5.73 -12.64 -6.85
CA HIS A 102 -4.35 -12.19 -6.64
C HIS A 102 -4.26 -10.68 -6.38
N ARG A 103 -5.02 -9.86 -7.12
CA ARG A 103 -5.10 -8.42 -6.92
C ARG A 103 -5.64 -8.05 -5.53
N GLN A 104 -6.58 -8.82 -5.00
CA GLN A 104 -7.10 -8.62 -3.65
C GLN A 104 -6.08 -9.02 -2.58
N ASN A 105 -5.33 -10.11 -2.80
CA ASN A 105 -4.24 -10.50 -1.91
C ASN A 105 -3.09 -9.50 -1.94
N LEU A 106 -2.75 -9.00 -3.13
CA LEU A 106 -1.80 -7.90 -3.30
C LEU A 106 -2.27 -6.68 -2.51
N ARG A 107 -3.55 -6.27 -2.62
CA ARG A 107 -4.11 -5.20 -1.80
C ARG A 107 -4.00 -5.49 -0.31
N LYS A 108 -4.28 -6.71 0.15
CA LYS A 108 -4.10 -7.11 1.56
C LYS A 108 -2.66 -6.96 2.02
N LYS A 109 -1.70 -7.45 1.24
CA LYS A 109 -0.28 -7.38 1.56
C LYS A 109 0.28 -5.96 1.51
N LEU A 110 -0.30 -5.09 0.68
CA LEU A 110 0.01 -3.67 0.62
C LEU A 110 -0.79 -2.82 1.63
N GLY A 111 -1.63 -3.43 2.48
CA GLY A 111 -2.46 -2.69 3.44
C GLY A 111 -3.62 -1.89 2.82
N LEU A 112 -3.95 -2.14 1.55
CA LEU A 112 -4.94 -1.41 0.76
C LEU A 112 -6.34 -2.05 0.75
N SER A 113 -6.59 -3.08 1.55
CA SER A 113 -7.85 -3.85 1.50
C SER A 113 -9.11 -2.99 1.63
N HIS A 114 -9.04 -1.95 2.46
CA HIS A 114 -10.19 -1.11 2.84
C HIS A 114 -10.08 0.33 2.32
N LEU A 115 -8.91 0.71 1.78
CA LEU A 115 -8.67 2.02 1.20
C LEU A 115 -9.31 2.12 -0.20
N LYS A 116 -10.03 3.20 -0.48
CA LYS A 116 -10.51 3.50 -1.85
C LYS A 116 -9.37 3.89 -2.81
N THR A 117 -8.14 3.96 -2.30
CA THR A 117 -6.92 4.26 -3.05
C THR A 117 -6.78 3.35 -4.27
N ASN A 118 -6.56 3.99 -5.41
CA ASN A 118 -6.32 3.32 -6.67
C ASN A 118 -4.98 2.58 -6.58
N LEU A 119 -5.05 1.25 -6.71
CA LEU A 119 -3.87 0.37 -6.64
C LEU A 119 -2.79 0.78 -7.64
N LYS A 120 -3.16 1.28 -8.84
CA LYS A 120 -2.20 1.77 -9.83
C LYS A 120 -1.46 3.02 -9.34
N ILE A 121 -2.18 4.00 -8.80
CA ILE A 121 -1.58 5.25 -8.30
C ILE A 121 -0.64 4.96 -7.14
N PHE A 122 -1.07 4.10 -6.20
CA PHE A 122 -0.22 3.66 -5.09
C PHE A 122 1.05 2.95 -5.57
N LEU A 123 0.94 2.03 -6.53
CA LEU A 123 2.10 1.32 -7.08
C LEU A 123 3.04 2.23 -7.89
N GLN A 124 2.52 3.32 -8.46
CA GLN A 124 3.32 4.35 -9.15
C GLN A 124 4.02 5.29 -8.16
N SER A 125 3.49 5.50 -6.96
CA SER A 125 4.11 6.33 -5.91
C SER A 125 5.13 5.57 -5.05
N MET A 126 5.34 4.28 -5.30
CA MET A 126 6.34 3.45 -4.61
C MET A 126 7.76 3.55 -5.25
N GLU A 127 7.94 4.42 -6.24
CA GLU A 127 9.24 4.87 -6.77
C GLU A 127 9.51 6.32 -6.32
#